data_AF-A0A554M6E4-F1
#
_entry.id   AF-A0A554M6E4-F1
#
_cell.length_a   1.000
_cell.length_b   1.000
_cell.length_c   1.000
_cell.angle_alpha   90.00
_cell.angle_beta   90.00
_cell.angle_gamma   90.00
#
_symmetry.space_group_name_H-M   'P 1'
#
loop_
_entity.id
_entity.type
_entity.pdbx_description
1 polymer ?
#
loop_
_entity_poly.entity_id
_entity_poly.type
_entity_poly.pdbx_seq_one_letter_code
_entity_poly.pdbx_strand_id
1 'polypeptide(L)'
;MKKETVSRDNAMFFVVAVGMSLGTEFFAQAVLDSSMEMSQFPTDNVGQPGYIRINSSAIRKEGNDWWYKFADKVRSGFLASVSYGFSSATDFEGDLAERVTLKRDGYVFSFHIQQYERDSDNRFAIIDSSELADIPENEKLGRVVYLTITSE
;
A
#
# COMPACT_ATOMS: atom_id res chain seq x y z
N MET A 1 4.30 25.64 3.35
CA MET A 1 3.01 24.93 3.44
C MET A 1 3.23 23.50 2.93
N LYS A 2 4.03 22.68 3.64
CA LYS A 2 4.58 21.41 3.09
C LYS A 2 4.05 20.14 3.76
N LYS A 3 4.26 19.99 5.08
CA LYS A 3 3.99 18.74 5.81
C LYS A 3 2.49 18.39 5.87
N GLU A 4 1.66 19.38 6.18
CA GLU A 4 0.20 19.22 6.27
C GLU A 4 -0.44 18.85 4.91
N THR A 5 0.05 19.46 3.82
CA THR A 5 -0.38 19.14 2.46
C THR A 5 -0.03 17.69 2.08
N VAL A 6 1.23 17.28 2.29
CA VAL A 6 1.66 15.90 2.00
C VAL A 6 0.88 14.89 2.83
N SER A 7 0.63 15.18 4.12
CA SER A 7 -0.18 14.31 4.98
C SER A 7 -1.59 14.12 4.43
N ARG A 8 -2.26 15.21 4.02
CA ARG A 8 -3.58 15.13 3.39
C ARG A 8 -3.56 14.32 2.09
N ASP A 9 -2.55 14.53 1.26
CA ASP A 9 -2.42 13.82 -0.01
C ASP A 9 -2.09 12.33 0.18
N ASN A 10 -1.30 11.98 1.19
CA ASN A 10 -1.02 10.59 1.55
C ASN A 10 -2.27 9.87 2.07
N ALA A 11 -3.05 10.51 2.93
CA ALA A 11 -4.33 9.97 3.37
C ALA A 11 -5.28 9.74 2.19
N MET A 12 -5.38 10.73 1.29
CA MET A 12 -6.17 10.59 0.05
C MET A 12 -5.63 9.50 -0.88
N PHE A 13 -4.31 9.36 -1.00
CA PHE A 13 -3.66 8.31 -1.77
C PHE A 13 -4.04 6.92 -1.25
N PHE A 14 -4.01 6.72 0.07
CA PHE A 14 -4.44 5.46 0.67
C PHE A 14 -5.91 5.16 0.40
N VAL A 15 -6.81 6.14 0.59
CA VAL A 15 -8.25 5.91 0.39
C VAL A 15 -8.57 5.61 -1.08
N VAL A 16 -7.98 6.39 -1.99
CA VAL A 16 -8.33 6.35 -3.40
C VAL A 16 -7.49 5.32 -4.15
N ALA A 17 -6.16 5.47 -4.17
CA ALA A 17 -5.29 4.63 -4.98
C ALA A 17 -5.13 3.23 -4.38
N VAL A 18 -4.79 3.14 -3.10
CA VAL A 18 -4.59 1.84 -2.42
C VAL A 18 -5.93 1.13 -2.22
N GLY A 19 -6.92 1.81 -1.64
CA GLY A 19 -8.24 1.26 -1.37
C GLY A 19 -8.93 0.69 -2.61
N MET A 20 -8.89 1.39 -3.75
CA MET A 20 -9.47 0.86 -4.99
C MET A 20 -8.67 -0.31 -5.57
N SER A 21 -7.34 -0.29 -5.45
CA SER A 21 -6.47 -1.39 -5.94
C SER A 21 -6.80 -2.73 -5.29
N LEU A 22 -7.13 -2.72 -3.99
CA LEU A 22 -7.48 -3.92 -3.20
C LEU A 22 -8.68 -4.70 -3.75
N GLY A 23 -9.59 -4.04 -4.48
CA GLY A 23 -10.77 -4.66 -5.07
C GLY A 23 -10.51 -5.35 -6.41
N THR A 24 -9.29 -5.28 -6.96
CA THR A 24 -8.99 -5.78 -8.29
C THR A 24 -8.47 -7.22 -8.27
N GLU A 25 -8.82 -8.01 -9.29
CA GLU A 25 -8.32 -9.39 -9.45
C GLU A 25 -6.79 -9.44 -9.60
N PHE A 26 -6.22 -8.47 -10.32
CA PHE A 26 -4.76 -8.37 -10.51
C PHE A 26 -4.02 -8.11 -9.19
N PHE A 27 -4.61 -7.31 -8.29
CA PHE A 27 -4.02 -7.10 -6.98
C PHE A 27 -4.08 -8.36 -6.12
N ALA A 28 -5.20 -9.09 -6.18
CA ALA A 28 -5.32 -10.39 -5.52
C ALA A 28 -4.22 -11.37 -5.98
N GLN A 29 -3.95 -11.43 -7.29
CA GLN A 29 -2.86 -12.23 -7.82
C GLN A 29 -1.49 -11.77 -7.30
N ALA A 30 -1.22 -10.46 -7.32
CA ALA A 30 0.03 -9.91 -6.79
C ALA A 30 0.24 -10.22 -5.30
N VAL A 31 -0.83 -10.24 -4.49
CA VAL A 31 -0.78 -10.70 -3.10
C VAL A 31 -0.37 -12.17 -3.03
N LEU A 32 -0.94 -13.03 -3.87
CA LEU A 32 -0.62 -14.46 -3.86
C LEU A 32 0.84 -14.74 -4.25
N ASP A 33 1.30 -14.05 -5.29
CA ASP A 33 2.67 -14.15 -5.79
C ASP A 33 3.68 -13.62 -4.76
N SER A 34 3.25 -12.67 -3.92
CA SER A 34 4.08 -12.06 -2.87
C SER A 34 4.51 -12.98 -1.72
N SER A 35 4.04 -14.24 -1.73
CA SER A 35 4.27 -15.21 -0.66
C SER A 35 5.67 -15.80 -0.64
N MET A 36 6.38 -15.76 -1.77
CA MET A 36 7.74 -16.27 -1.91
C MET A 36 8.76 -15.14 -2.08
N GLU A 37 8.40 -14.14 -2.88
CA GLU A 37 9.22 -12.97 -3.18
C GLU A 37 8.33 -11.73 -3.18
N MET A 38 8.87 -10.57 -2.80
CA MET A 38 8.11 -9.32 -2.82
C MET A 38 7.55 -9.04 -4.22
N SER A 39 6.25 -8.75 -4.30
CA SER A 39 5.60 -8.37 -5.56
C SER A 39 5.38 -6.86 -5.62
N GLN A 40 5.30 -6.29 -6.82
CA GLN A 40 5.02 -4.87 -7.00
C GLN A 40 3.77 -4.69 -7.86
N PHE A 41 2.85 -3.84 -7.40
CA PHE A 41 1.59 -3.53 -8.07
C PHE A 41 1.47 -2.03 -8.36
N PRO A 42 1.27 -1.59 -9.61
CA PRO A 42 1.12 -0.18 -9.93
C PRO A 42 -0.26 0.37 -9.54
N THR A 43 -0.30 1.61 -9.04
CA THR A 43 -1.52 2.31 -8.60
C THR A 43 -1.94 3.47 -9.54
N ASP A 44 -1.22 3.61 -10.66
CA ASP A 44 -1.37 4.64 -11.68
C ASP A 44 -2.75 4.70 -12.36
N ASN A 45 -3.50 3.60 -12.33
CA ASN A 45 -4.89 3.52 -12.83
C ASN A 45 -5.87 4.51 -12.19
N VAL A 46 -5.49 5.18 -11.09
CA VAL A 46 -6.37 6.09 -10.32
C VAL A 46 -5.90 7.56 -10.35
N GLY A 47 -5.02 7.92 -11.30
CA GLY A 47 -4.53 9.29 -11.47
C GLY A 47 -3.62 9.79 -10.33
N GLN A 48 -3.23 8.88 -9.44
CA GLN A 48 -2.30 9.08 -8.34
C GLN A 48 -1.10 8.16 -8.57
N PRO A 49 0.07 8.68 -8.98
CA PRO A 49 1.20 7.84 -9.33
C PRO A 49 1.73 7.09 -8.10
N GLY A 50 2.24 5.88 -8.32
CA GLY A 50 2.85 5.08 -7.25
C GLY A 50 2.68 3.58 -7.43
N TYR A 51 3.21 2.83 -6.46
CA TYR A 51 3.16 1.37 -6.42
C TYR A 51 2.94 0.87 -5.00
N ILE A 52 2.38 -0.33 -4.89
CA ILE A 52 2.31 -1.11 -3.67
C ILE A 52 3.31 -2.26 -3.80
N ARG A 53 4.32 -2.30 -2.93
CA ARG A 53 5.23 -3.41 -2.74
C ARG A 53 4.67 -4.33 -1.68
N ILE A 54 4.31 -5.55 -2.08
CA ILE A 54 3.51 -6.47 -1.29
C ILE A 54 4.42 -7.59 -0.76
N ASN A 55 4.26 -7.95 0.51
CA ASN A 55 4.93 -9.07 1.14
C ASN A 55 3.94 -9.85 2.02
N SER A 56 3.54 -11.03 1.57
CA SER A 56 2.71 -11.97 2.33
C SER A 56 3.49 -13.21 2.78
N SER A 57 4.83 -13.17 2.75
CA SER A 57 5.66 -14.33 3.09
C SER A 57 5.50 -14.80 4.54
N ALA A 58 5.07 -13.91 5.45
CA ALA A 58 4.79 -14.26 6.84
C ALA A 58 3.67 -15.30 6.94
N ILE A 59 2.59 -15.15 6.17
CA ILE A 59 1.49 -16.12 6.11
C ILE A 59 2.01 -17.50 5.70
N ARG A 60 2.92 -17.54 4.72
CA ARG A 60 3.50 -18.80 4.23
C ARG A 60 4.37 -19.48 5.28
N LYS A 61 5.08 -18.71 6.11
CA LYS A 61 5.92 -19.23 7.20
C LYS A 61 5.11 -19.93 8.30
N GLU A 62 3.82 -19.65 8.42
CA GLU A 62 2.93 -20.34 9.36
C GLU A 62 2.55 -21.76 8.90
N GLY A 63 2.84 -22.11 7.65
CA GLY A 63 2.67 -23.45 7.09
C GLY A 63 1.70 -23.49 5.91
N ASN A 64 1.76 -24.59 5.16
CA ASN A 64 1.00 -24.74 3.91
C ASN A 64 -0.52 -24.68 4.13
N ASP A 65 -1.04 -25.27 5.21
CA ASP A 65 -2.48 -25.24 5.50
C ASP A 65 -3.00 -23.82 5.73
N TRP A 66 -2.17 -22.98 6.37
CA TRP A 66 -2.50 -21.59 6.64
C TRP A 66 -2.43 -20.74 5.38
N TRP A 67 -1.40 -20.99 4.57
CA TRP A 67 -1.28 -20.42 3.24
C TRP A 67 -2.48 -20.74 2.35
N TYR A 68 -2.91 -22.00 2.27
CA TYR A 68 -4.06 -22.38 1.44
C TYR A 68 -5.36 -21.72 1.89
N LYS A 69 -5.61 -21.64 3.20
CA LYS A 69 -6.78 -20.92 3.74
C LYS A 69 -6.76 -19.43 3.39
N PHE A 70 -5.60 -18.78 3.51
CA PHE A 70 -5.43 -17.40 3.11
C PHE A 70 -5.64 -17.22 1.60
N ALA A 71 -5.04 -18.09 0.79
CA ALA A 71 -5.14 -18.01 -0.67
C ALA A 71 -6.59 -18.18 -1.15
N ASP A 72 -7.34 -19.10 -0.56
CA ASP A 72 -8.76 -19.31 -0.87
C ASP A 72 -9.61 -18.09 -0.50
N LYS A 73 -9.34 -17.46 0.65
CA LYS A 73 -9.97 -16.18 1.02
C LYS A 73 -9.67 -15.09 -0.01
N VAL A 74 -8.39 -14.91 -0.37
CA VAL A 74 -7.96 -13.88 -1.36
C VAL A 74 -8.67 -14.09 -2.70
N ARG A 75 -8.70 -15.33 -3.22
CA ARG A 75 -9.42 -15.68 -4.47
C ARG A 75 -10.93 -15.46 -4.38
N SER A 76 -11.49 -15.55 -3.18
CA SER A 76 -12.93 -15.34 -2.93
C SER A 76 -13.30 -13.86 -2.72
N GLY A 77 -12.40 -12.92 -3.01
CA GLY A 77 -12.68 -11.48 -2.91
C GLY A 77 -12.45 -10.88 -1.51
N PHE A 78 -11.70 -11.56 -0.64
CA PHE A 78 -11.41 -11.08 0.72
C PHE A 78 -10.82 -9.67 0.77
N LEU A 79 -9.95 -9.33 -0.19
CA LEU A 79 -9.27 -8.02 -0.23
C LEU A 79 -10.24 -6.85 -0.48
N ALA A 80 -11.36 -7.08 -1.19
CA ALA A 80 -12.42 -6.09 -1.33
C ALA A 80 -13.11 -5.80 0.02
N SER A 81 -13.11 -6.74 0.96
CA SER A 81 -13.61 -6.46 2.32
C SER A 81 -12.62 -5.64 3.15
N VAL A 82 -11.32 -5.78 2.87
CA VAL A 82 -10.25 -5.02 3.51
C VAL A 82 -10.26 -3.58 3.02
N SER A 83 -10.62 -3.32 1.76
CA SER A 83 -10.67 -1.95 1.23
C SER A 83 -11.68 -1.06 1.96
N TYR A 84 -12.77 -1.61 2.52
CA TYR A 84 -13.69 -0.87 3.38
C TYR A 84 -13.04 -0.32 4.65
N GLY A 85 -11.86 -0.82 5.03
CA GLY A 85 -11.05 -0.25 6.11
C GLY A 85 -10.45 1.12 5.78
N PHE A 86 -10.39 1.49 4.49
CA PHE A 86 -10.04 2.83 4.03
C PHE A 86 -11.31 3.70 3.91
N SER A 87 -11.59 4.50 4.92
CA SER A 87 -12.73 5.40 5.00
C SER A 87 -12.32 6.75 5.60
N SER A 88 -13.26 7.70 5.66
CA SER A 88 -13.03 8.98 6.35
C SER A 88 -12.73 8.84 7.86
N ALA A 89 -12.92 7.64 8.42
CA ALA A 89 -12.61 7.32 9.81
C ALA A 89 -11.30 6.51 9.96
N THR A 90 -10.55 6.27 8.88
CA THR A 90 -9.25 5.59 8.96
C THR A 90 -8.30 6.43 9.78
N ASP A 91 -7.70 5.80 10.80
CA ASP A 91 -6.63 6.41 11.57
C ASP A 91 -5.32 6.26 10.80
N PHE A 92 -4.69 7.39 10.51
CA PHE A 92 -3.43 7.45 9.78
C PHE A 92 -2.31 7.78 10.76
N GLU A 93 -1.29 6.93 10.77
CA GLU A 93 -0.15 7.06 11.68
C GLU A 93 1.10 7.62 10.96
N GLY A 94 2.04 8.12 11.76
CA GLY A 94 3.33 8.63 11.29
C GLY A 94 3.31 10.12 10.94
N ASP A 95 4.51 10.70 10.80
CA ASP A 95 4.71 12.15 10.63
C ASP A 95 3.98 12.73 9.40
N LEU A 96 3.74 11.91 8.37
CA LEU A 96 3.12 12.30 7.11
C LEU A 96 1.86 11.48 6.80
N ALA A 97 1.16 10.96 7.81
CA ALA A 97 0.05 10.02 7.61
C ALA A 97 0.48 8.84 6.70
N GLU A 98 1.69 8.34 6.94
CA GLU A 98 2.37 7.38 6.06
C GLU A 98 2.00 5.93 6.36
N ARG A 99 1.37 5.65 7.50
CA ARG A 99 1.05 4.28 7.92
C ARG A 99 -0.44 4.10 8.16
N VAL A 100 -0.94 2.96 7.70
CA VAL A 100 -2.30 2.46 8.01
C VAL A 100 -2.20 0.98 8.33
N THR A 101 -2.81 0.56 9.43
CA THR A 101 -2.95 -0.87 9.75
C THR A 101 -4.42 -1.25 9.77
N LEU A 102 -4.78 -2.22 8.93
CA LEU A 102 -6.14 -2.78 8.86
C LEU A 102 -6.12 -4.21 9.38
N LYS A 103 -7.10 -4.55 10.21
CA LYS A 103 -7.28 -5.91 10.74
C LYS A 103 -8.59 -6.49 10.23
N ARG A 104 -8.54 -7.71 9.70
CA ARG A 104 -9.73 -8.39 9.17
C ARG A 104 -9.55 -9.90 9.20
N ASP A 105 -10.56 -10.61 9.70
CA ASP A 105 -10.64 -12.09 9.69
C ASP A 105 -9.35 -12.81 10.18
N GLY A 106 -8.69 -12.27 11.21
CA GLY A 106 -7.46 -12.84 11.77
C GLY A 106 -6.19 -12.55 10.95
N TYR A 107 -6.24 -11.57 10.06
CA TYR A 107 -5.10 -11.07 9.31
C TYR A 107 -4.87 -9.58 9.56
N VAL A 108 -3.59 -9.18 9.56
CA VAL A 108 -3.15 -7.81 9.70
C VAL A 108 -2.53 -7.35 8.36
N PHE A 109 -3.03 -6.23 7.85
CA PHE A 109 -2.54 -5.56 6.65
C PHE A 109 -1.90 -4.24 7.06
N SER A 110 -0.57 -4.21 7.06
CA SER A 110 0.21 -3.05 7.45
C SER A 110 0.75 -2.35 6.22
N PHE A 111 0.19 -1.19 5.92
CA PHE A 111 0.58 -0.33 4.82
C PHE A 111 1.50 0.79 5.32
N HIS A 112 2.60 1.04 4.62
CA HIS A 112 3.54 2.10 4.98
C HIS A 112 4.13 2.77 3.72
N ILE A 113 3.86 4.05 3.50
CA ILE A 113 4.60 4.87 2.54
C ILE A 113 6.00 5.08 3.12
N GLN A 114 7.00 4.42 2.53
CA GLN A 114 8.40 4.57 2.98
C GLN A 114 9.18 5.49 2.05
N GLN A 115 8.80 5.51 0.78
CA GLN A 115 9.56 6.18 -0.26
C GLN A 115 8.60 6.88 -1.24
N TYR A 116 9.16 7.82 -1.98
CA TYR A 116 8.47 8.57 -3.02
C TYR A 116 9.24 8.44 -4.33
N GLU A 117 8.52 8.41 -5.45
CA GLU A 117 9.09 8.42 -6.79
C GLU A 117 8.94 9.81 -7.38
N ARG A 118 10.04 10.37 -7.88
CA ARG A 118 10.03 11.67 -8.56
C ARG A 118 9.47 11.54 -9.98
N ASP A 119 9.17 12.66 -10.62
CA ASP A 119 8.62 12.64 -11.97
C ASP A 119 9.65 12.27 -13.07
N SER A 120 9.20 12.31 -14.33
CA SER A 120 10.03 11.99 -15.49
C SER A 120 11.23 12.91 -15.66
N ASP A 121 11.09 14.19 -15.30
CA ASP A 121 12.18 15.18 -15.41
C ASP A 121 13.32 14.84 -14.45
N ASN A 122 12.98 14.14 -13.38
CA ASN A 122 13.91 13.63 -12.38
C ASN A 122 14.20 12.13 -12.52
N ARG A 123 13.90 11.55 -13.69
CA ARG A 123 14.19 10.15 -14.07
C ARG A 123 13.61 9.12 -13.12
N PHE A 124 12.46 9.40 -12.51
CA PHE A 124 11.79 8.48 -11.58
C PHE A 124 12.67 8.08 -10.39
N ALA A 125 13.50 9.01 -9.90
CA ALA A 125 14.35 8.77 -8.75
C ALA A 125 13.50 8.43 -7.51
N ILE A 126 13.91 7.39 -6.77
CA ILE A 126 13.30 7.02 -5.49
C ILE A 126 14.01 7.81 -4.39
N ILE A 127 13.21 8.48 -3.55
CA ILE A 127 13.67 9.30 -2.42
C ILE A 127 12.97 8.90 -1.13
N ASP A 128 13.62 9.15 -0.01
CA ASP A 128 13.04 8.91 1.32
C ASP A 128 12.32 10.16 1.85
N SER A 129 11.53 10.00 2.92
CA SER A 129 10.73 11.09 3.51
C SER A 129 11.56 12.28 4.01
N SER A 130 12.83 12.06 4.36
CA SER A 130 13.75 13.12 4.78
C SER A 130 14.10 14.11 3.66
N GLU A 131 14.00 13.68 2.39
CA GLU A 131 14.38 14.49 1.23
C GLU A 131 13.22 15.37 0.73
N LEU A 132 11.99 15.14 1.20
CA LEU A 132 10.80 15.89 0.79
C LEU A 132 10.89 17.40 1.08
N ALA A 133 11.71 17.79 2.07
CA ALA A 133 11.93 19.20 2.40
C ALA A 133 12.55 19.99 1.23
N ASP A 134 13.31 19.31 0.36
CA ASP A 134 14.06 19.93 -0.74
C ASP A 134 13.34 19.83 -2.09
N ILE A 135 12.24 19.07 -2.16
CA ILE A 135 11.47 18.89 -3.39
C ILE A 135 10.57 20.12 -3.66
N PRO A 136 10.47 20.60 -4.92
CA PRO A 136 9.56 21.67 -5.31
C PRO A 136 8.08 21.32 -5.05
N GLU A 137 7.28 22.30 -4.62
CA GLU A 137 5.86 22.06 -4.28
C GLU A 137 4.99 21.69 -5.50
N ASN A 138 5.43 21.99 -6.72
CA ASN A 138 4.72 21.68 -7.95
C ASN A 138 5.10 20.32 -8.55
N GLU A 139 6.08 19.62 -7.99
CA GLU A 139 6.48 18.30 -8.45
C GLU A 139 5.46 17.24 -7.99
N LYS A 140 4.94 16.45 -8.93
CA LYS A 140 4.01 15.36 -8.61
C LYS A 140 4.78 14.11 -8.26
N LEU A 141 4.77 13.77 -6.98
CA LEU A 141 5.45 12.58 -6.47
C LEU A 141 4.56 11.33 -6.52
N GLY A 142 5.12 10.24 -7.04
CA GLY A 142 4.58 8.91 -6.84
C GLY A 142 4.82 8.42 -5.41
N ARG A 143 3.92 7.60 -4.86
CA ARG A 143 4.10 6.97 -3.54
C ARG A 143 4.54 5.52 -3.68
N VAL A 144 5.49 5.10 -2.84
CA VAL A 144 5.87 3.68 -2.72
C VAL A 144 5.38 3.17 -1.37
N VAL A 145 4.25 2.46 -1.42
CA VAL A 145 3.62 1.84 -0.25
C VAL A 145 4.17 0.44 -0.09
N TYR A 146 4.62 0.10 1.11
CA TYR A 146 4.94 -1.26 1.50
C TYR A 146 3.74 -1.86 2.22
N LEU A 147 3.19 -2.95 1.69
CA LEU A 147 2.16 -3.76 2.31
C LEU A 147 2.79 -5.03 2.89
N THR A 148 2.75 -5.17 4.20
CA THR A 148 3.06 -6.44 4.89
C THR A 148 1.77 -7.10 5.36
N ILE A 149 1.61 -8.38 5.07
CA ILE A 149 0.44 -9.17 5.48
C ILE A 149 0.89 -10.28 6.43
N THR A 150 0.33 -10.31 7.63
CA THR A 150 0.59 -11.32 8.67
C THR A 150 -0.72 -11.89 9.22
N SER A 151 -0.68 -13.02 9.92
CA SER A 151 -1.76 -13.39 10.82
C SER A 151 -1.75 -12.50 12.07
N GLU A 152 -2.89 -12.46 12.76
CA GLU A 152 -3.07 -11.81 14.06
C GLU A 152 -2.64 -12.69 15.24
#